data_AF-A0A8J7LGV9-F1
#
_entry.id   AF-A0A8J7LGV9-F1
#
_cell.length_a   1.000
_cell.length_b   1.000
_cell.length_c   1.000
_cell.angle_alpha   90.00
_cell.angle_beta   90.00
_cell.angle_gamma   90.00
#
_symmetry.space_group_name_H-M   'P 1'
#
loop_
_entity.id
_entity.type
_entity.pdbx_description
1 polymer ?
#
loop_
_entity_poly.entity_id
_entity_poly.type
_entity_poly.pdbx_seq_one_letter_code
_entity_poly.pdbx_strand_id
1 'polypeptide(L)' 'MTAMMRDAYTKMDKGEDVITLVAGDGDFIPAIEALRNDGFTIELFFWNHAAQELKDACNRFVELDPHLDRLAL' A
#
# COMPACT_ATOMS: atom_id res chain seq x y z
N MET A 1 -4.64 12.21 0.71
CA MET A 1 -3.16 12.15 0.64
C MET A 1 -2.45 12.73 1.87
N THR A 2 -2.63 14.02 2.19
CA THR A 2 -1.75 14.76 3.13
C THR A 2 -1.75 14.24 4.57
N ALA A 3 -2.89 13.76 5.07
CA ALA A 3 -2.98 13.19 6.42
C ALA A 3 -2.21 11.85 6.53
N MET A 4 -2.29 11.00 5.51
CA MET A 4 -1.58 9.71 5.46
C MET A 4 -0.07 9.92 5.48
N MET A 5 0.44 10.82 4.63
CA MET A 5 1.87 11.14 4.62
C MET A 5 2.33 11.70 5.97
N ARG A 6 1.63 12.69 6.52
CA ARG A 6 2.00 13.29 7.80
C ARG A 6 2.09 12.22 8.89
N ASP A 7 1.13 11.31 8.95
CA ASP A 7 1.11 10.26 9.96
C ASP A 7 2.27 9.27 9.77
N ALA A 8 2.63 8.92 8.52
CA ALA A 8 3.82 8.13 8.23
C ALA A 8 5.11 8.79 8.77
N TYR A 9 5.32 10.08 8.51
CA TYR A 9 6.54 10.79 8.97
C TYR A 9 6.57 11.10 10.47
N THR A 10 5.42 11.13 11.16
CA THR A 10 5.35 11.57 12.56
C THR A 10 5.17 10.44 13.56
N LYS A 11 4.71 9.26 13.10
CA LYS A 11 4.32 8.16 13.98
C LYS A 11 4.97 6.83 13.63
N MET A 12 5.61 6.70 12.47
CA MET A 12 6.15 5.41 12.02
C MET A 12 7.68 5.44 11.98
N ASP A 13 8.29 4.32 12.34
CA ASP A 13 9.71 4.05 12.14
C ASP A 13 9.93 3.43 10.75
N LYS A 14 10.77 4.06 9.94
CA LYS A 14 11.05 3.63 8.55
C LYS A 14 11.65 2.23 8.45
N GLY A 15 12.39 1.78 9.48
CA GLY A 15 13.11 0.52 9.48
C GLY A 15 12.33 -0.65 10.08
N GLU A 16 11.33 -0.36 10.92
CA GLU A 16 10.57 -1.38 11.65
C GLU A 16 9.11 -1.47 11.22
N ASP A 17 8.50 -0.36 10.80
CA ASP A 17 7.08 -0.31 10.47
C ASP A 17 6.80 -0.56 8.99
N VAL A 18 5.61 -1.13 8.74
CA VAL A 18 5.10 -1.42 7.40
C VAL A 18 3.78 -0.69 7.20
N ILE A 19 3.67 0.03 6.09
CA ILE A 19 2.44 0.71 5.68
C ILE A 19 1.64 -0.24 4.80
N THR A 20 0.48 -0.68 5.28
CA THR A 20 -0.45 -1.49 4.49
C THR A 20 -1.49 -0.60 3.81
N LEU A 21 -1.41 -0.51 2.48
CA LEU A 21 -2.41 0.17 1.65
C LEU A 21 -3.46 -0.82 1.17
N VAL A 22 -4.73 -0.56 1.50
CA VAL A 22 -5.88 -1.35 1.05
C VAL A 22 -6.70 -0.51 0.07
N ALA A 23 -6.17 -0.28 -1.12
CA ALA A 23 -6.82 0.52 -2.16
C ALA A 23 -6.37 0.07 -3.55
N GLY A 24 -7.21 0.29 -4.57
CA GLY A 24 -6.89 0.00 -5.97
C GLY A 24 -6.80 1.25 -6.84
N ASP A 25 -6.79 2.43 -6.23
CA ASP A 25 -6.82 3.71 -6.93
C ASP A 25 -5.40 4.15 -7.30
N GLY A 26 -5.20 4.53 -8.57
CA GLY A 26 -3.92 4.99 -9.08
C GLY A 26 -3.48 6.35 -8.51
N ASP A 27 -4.39 7.14 -7.93
CA ASP A 27 -4.08 8.42 -7.33
C ASP A 27 -3.07 8.31 -6.17
N PHE A 28 -2.93 7.12 -5.57
CA PHE A 28 -1.96 6.88 -4.50
C PHE A 28 -0.52 6.66 -4.99
N ILE A 29 -0.31 6.39 -6.29
CA ILE A 29 1.02 6.07 -6.84
C ILE A 29 2.06 7.13 -6.48
N PRO A 30 1.85 8.44 -6.71
CA PRO A 30 2.86 9.46 -6.41
C PRO A 30 3.20 9.52 -4.92
N ALA A 31 2.23 9.18 -4.06
CA ALA A 31 2.44 9.19 -2.61
C ALA A 31 3.21 7.97 -2.11
N ILE A 32 2.91 6.80 -2.66
CA ILE A 32 3.61 5.55 -2.36
C ILE A 32 5.07 5.67 -2.81
N GLU A 33 5.31 6.17 -4.02
CA GLU A 33 6.67 6.35 -4.53
C GLU A 33 7.49 7.31 -3.66
N ALA A 34 6.90 8.44 -3.25
CA ALA A 34 7.57 9.40 -2.36
C ALA A 34 7.95 8.75 -1.01
N LEU A 35 7.01 8.05 -0.37
CA LEU A 35 7.25 7.38 0.91
C LEU A 35 8.27 6.24 0.79
N ARG A 36 8.19 5.45 -0.29
CA ARG A 36 9.14 4.36 -0.55
C ARG A 36 10.55 4.89 -0.80
N ASN A 37 10.69 5.96 -1.59
CA ASN A 37 11.98 6.62 -1.82
C ASN A 37 12.58 7.17 -0.52
N ASP A 38 11.73 7.60 0.41
CA ASP A 38 12.12 8.07 1.73
C ASP A 38 12.44 6.95 2.73
N GLY A 39 12.34 5.69 2.30
CA GLY A 39 12.76 4.50 3.05
C GLY A 39 11.64 3.76 3.78
N PHE A 40 10.38 4.14 3.59
CA PHE A 40 9.27 3.38 4.18
C PHE A 40 8.99 2.10 3.38
N THR A 41 8.62 1.03 4.09
CA THR A 41 8.15 -0.21 3.46
C THR A 41 6.63 -0.16 3.28
N ILE A 42 6.17 -0.36 2.04
CA ILE A 42 4.74 -0.28 1.69
C ILE A 42 4.26 -1.59 1.07
N GLU A 43 3.18 -2.14 1.61
CA GLU A 43 2.51 -3.33 1.09
C GLU A 43 1.12 -2.96 0.57
N LEU A 44 0.82 -3.42 -0.65
CA LEU A 44 -0.48 -3.24 -1.27
C LEU A 44 -1.32 -4.50 -1.09
N PHE A 45 -2.50 -4.35 -0.50
CA PHE A 45 -3.47 -5.41 -0.34
C PHE A 45 -4.68 -5.07 -1.20
N PHE A 46 -4.86 -5.79 -2.32
CA PHE A 46 -5.99 -5.55 -3.21
C PHE A 46 -6.38 -6.81 -3.98
N TRP A 47 -7.55 -6.77 -4.61
CA TRP A 47 -8.00 -7.82 -5.52
C TRP A 47 -7.10 -7.88 -6.76
N ASN A 48 -7.08 -9.01 -7.47
CA ASN A 48 -6.14 -9.27 -8.58
C ASN A 48 -6.17 -8.19 -9.68
N HIS A 49 -7.33 -7.56 -9.86
CA HIS A 49 -7.56 -6.47 -10.82
C HIS A 49 -6.88 -5.12 -10.49
N ALA A 50 -6.00 -5.05 -9.48
CA ALA A 50 -5.21 -3.84 -9.23
C ALA A 50 -4.36 -3.47 -10.47
N ALA A 51 -4.26 -2.17 -10.76
CA ALA A 51 -3.41 -1.66 -11.84
C ALA A 51 -1.96 -2.09 -11.65
N GLN A 52 -1.29 -2.52 -12.73
CA GLN A 52 0.10 -2.99 -12.66
C GLN A 52 1.05 -1.90 -12.12
N GLU A 53 0.83 -0.65 -12.52
CA GLU A 53 1.60 0.51 -12.05
C GLU A 53 1.54 0.67 -10.52
N LEU A 54 0.38 0.38 -9.91
CA LEU A 54 0.22 0.43 -8.46
C LEU A 54 0.95 -0.72 -7.76
N LYS A 55 0.96 -1.92 -8.37
CA LYS A 55 1.72 -3.07 -7.88
C LYS A 55 3.23 -2.79 -7.93
N ASP A 56 3.71 -2.15 -9.00
CA ASP A 56 5.12 -1.83 -9.21
C ASP A 56 5.63 -0.68 -8.29
N ALA A 57 4.74 0.24 -7.93
CA ALA A 57 5.04 1.32 -6.99
C ALA A 57 5.31 0.80 -5.57
N CYS A 58 4.66 -0.29 -5.15
CA CYS A 58 4.77 -0.85 -3.81
C CYS A 58 5.96 -1.81 -3.65
N ASN A 59 6.37 -2.08 -2.40
CA ASN A 59 7.43 -3.07 -2.13
C ASN A 59 6.92 -4.50 -2.28
N ARG A 60 5.64 -4.73 -1.93
CA ARG A 60 5.00 -6.04 -1.99
C ARG A 60 3.52 -5.88 -2.32
N PHE A 61 3.01 -6.81 -3.12
CA PHE A 61 1.59 -6.97 -3.39
C PHE A 61 1.07 -8.25 -2.74
N VAL A 62 -0.06 -8.15 -2.04
CA VAL A 62 -0.79 -9.25 -1.43
C VAL A 62 -2.17 -9.30 -2.06
N GLU A 63 -2.42 -10.36 -2.83
CA GLU A 63 -3.70 -10.60 -3.48
C GLU A 63 -4.74 -11.04 -2.45
N LEU A 64 -5.88 -10.37 -2.43
CA LEU A 64 -6.97 -10.68 -1.50
C LEU A 64 -7.95 -11.73 -2.05
N ASP A 65 -7.92 -12.05 -3.35
CA ASP A 65 -8.81 -13.03 -4.00
C ASP A 65 -8.86 -14.39 -3.27
N PRO A 66 -7.76 -14.97 -2.76
CA PRO A 66 -7.81 -16.22 -2.01
C PRO A 66 -8.55 -16.14 -0.66
N HIS A 67 -8.86 -14.92 -0.19
CA HIS A 67 -9.59 -14.68 1.05
C HIS A 67 -11.06 -14.32 0.83
N LEU A 68 -11.51 -14.18 -0.43
CA LEU A 68 -12.90 -13.87 -0.79
C LEU A 68 -13.87 -14.98 -0.35
N ASP A 69 -13.43 -16.24 -0.41
CA ASP A 69 -14.21 -17.41 0.03
C ASP A 69 -14.60 -17.35 1.52
N ARG A 70 -13.88 -16.58 2.34
CA ARG A 70 -14.20 -16.38 3.76
C ARG A 70 -15.25 -15.29 4.02
N LEU A 71 -15.56 -14.47 3.02
CA LEU A 71 -16.52 -13.38 3.10
C LEU A 71 -17.89 -13.73 2.50
N ALA A 72 -18.00 -14.87 1.80
CA ALA A 72 -19.24 -15.35 1.18
C ALA A 72 -20.22 -16.03 2.17
N LEU A 73 -20.25 -15.59 3.43
CA LEU A 73 -21.19 -16.05 4.46
C LEU A 73 -22.57 -15.38 4.30
#